data_AF-A0A7L4ZQ76-F1
#
_entry.id   AF-A0A7L4ZQ76-F1
#
_cell.length_a   1.000
_cell.length_b   1.000
_cell.length_c   1.000
_cell.angle_alpha   90.00
_cell.angle_beta   90.00
_cell.angle_gamma   90.00
#
_symmetry.space_group_name_H-M   'P 1'
#
loop_
_entity.id
_entity.type
_entity.pdbx_description
1 polymer ?
#
loop_
_entity_poly.entity_id
_entity_poly.type
_entity_poly.pdbx_seq_one_letter_code
_entity_poly.pdbx_strand_id
1 'polypeptide(L)'
;MENTLKYLEEWRDLASHGNFKLAENLYYEKLFPEVISIFCDKYQSEFSEKGVLISLLGFSPEPLILTARAVKPMHHFILTTEIREDIIDRIHNYLDTDFELVIIDSPDFQSIYKSLKEILYKVNTTNVTLDITGGKKSMVASAAIFGKDYRFRITYVDFEEYIKELRKPLPGSEILKTVYNPDLDQPEIFLK
;
A
#
# COMPACT_ATOMS: atom_id res chain seq x y z
N MET A 1 27.03 -0.53 3.51
CA MET A 1 26.99 0.93 3.27
C MET A 1 25.64 1.37 3.78
N GLU A 2 25.58 2.16 4.84
CA GLU A 2 24.32 2.79 5.27
C GLU A 2 23.84 3.63 4.09
N ASN A 3 22.73 3.24 3.47
CA ASN A 3 22.14 3.99 2.38
C ASN A 3 21.50 5.23 3.01
N THR A 4 22.29 6.29 3.19
CA THR A 4 21.78 7.54 3.74
C THR A 4 20.81 8.14 2.72
N LEU A 5 19.52 8.15 3.06
CA LEU A 5 18.48 8.76 2.24
C LEU A 5 18.80 10.22 1.99
N LYS A 6 18.90 10.59 0.71
CA LYS A 6 19.07 11.98 0.32
C LYS A 6 17.88 12.79 0.87
N TYR A 7 18.14 14.02 1.32
CA TYR A 7 17.13 14.96 1.85
C TYR A 7 16.50 14.59 3.21
N LEU A 8 16.85 13.46 3.84
CA LEU A 8 16.26 13.06 5.11
C LEU A 8 16.54 14.06 6.24
N GLU A 9 17.80 14.49 6.40
CA GLU A 9 18.18 15.46 7.42
C GLU A 9 17.57 16.84 7.16
N GLU A 10 17.58 17.31 5.90
CA GLU A 10 16.95 18.57 5.51
C GLU A 10 15.44 18.56 5.80
N TRP A 11 14.76 17.46 5.46
CA TRP A 11 13.35 17.25 5.79
C TRP A 11 13.10 17.26 7.29
N ARG A 12 13.94 16.56 8.06
CA ARG A 12 13.84 16.48 9.51
C ARG A 12 13.98 17.86 10.15
N ASP A 13 14.97 18.63 9.72
CA ASP A 13 15.19 20.00 10.19
C ASP A 13 13.99 20.89 9.91
N LEU A 14 13.47 20.88 8.68
CA LEU A 14 12.28 21.67 8.32
C LEU A 14 11.05 21.26 9.16
N ALA A 15 10.84 19.96 9.34
CA ALA A 15 9.71 19.42 10.10
C ALA A 15 9.81 19.77 11.60
N SER A 16 11.00 19.69 12.19
CA SER A 16 11.23 20.00 13.61
C SER A 16 11.17 21.49 13.93
N HIS A 17 11.53 22.37 12.99
CA HIS A 17 11.46 23.83 13.16
C HIS A 17 10.08 24.43 12.82
N GLY A 18 9.06 23.60 12.58
CA GLY A 18 7.69 24.05 12.33
C GLY A 18 7.41 24.55 10.91
N ASN A 19 8.35 24.35 9.97
CA ASN A 19 8.18 24.70 8.57
C ASN A 19 7.41 23.60 7.80
N PHE A 20 6.24 23.21 8.31
CA PHE A 20 5.52 22.01 7.87
C PHE A 20 5.20 21.96 6.37
N LYS A 21 4.84 23.10 5.76
CA LYS A 21 4.55 23.17 4.32
C LYS A 21 5.79 22.93 3.47
N LEU A 22 6.94 23.49 3.87
CA LEU A 22 8.21 23.27 3.18
C LEU A 22 8.69 21.82 3.38
N ALA A 23 8.53 21.28 4.59
CA ALA A 23 8.84 19.89 4.87
C ALA A 23 7.95 18.94 4.06
N GLU A 24 6.66 19.23 3.91
CA GLU A 24 5.75 18.44 3.08
C GLU A 24 6.16 18.49 1.60
N ASN A 25 6.41 19.68 1.06
CA ASN A 25 6.85 19.82 -0.33
C ASN A 25 8.17 19.07 -0.57
N LEU A 26 9.16 19.24 0.31
CA LEU A 26 10.44 18.52 0.21
C LEU A 26 10.24 17.00 0.31
N TYR A 27 9.32 16.56 1.18
CA TYR A 27 9.01 15.14 1.32
C TYR A 27 8.55 14.56 -0.02
N TYR A 28 7.51 15.13 -0.61
CA TYR A 28 6.95 14.58 -1.84
C TYR A 28 7.85 14.83 -3.06
N GLU A 29 8.39 16.04 -3.22
CA GLU A 29 9.17 16.36 -4.41
C GLU A 29 10.52 15.62 -4.48
N LYS A 30 11.14 15.31 -3.34
CA LYS A 30 12.52 14.79 -3.30
C LYS A 30 12.72 13.55 -2.45
N LEU A 31 12.24 13.53 -1.21
CA LEU A 31 12.55 12.42 -0.29
C LEU A 31 11.76 11.15 -0.62
N PHE A 32 10.47 11.26 -0.90
CA PHE A 32 9.59 10.12 -1.16
C PHE A 32 9.97 9.33 -2.43
N PRO A 33 10.41 9.97 -3.54
CA PRO A 33 11.03 9.25 -4.65
C PRO A 33 12.22 8.37 -4.25
N GLU A 34 13.08 8.84 -3.35
CA GLU A 34 14.23 8.05 -2.85
C GLU A 34 13.73 6.88 -1.96
N VAL A 35 12.71 7.11 -1.12
CA VAL A 35 12.05 6.04 -0.33
C VAL A 35 11.45 4.98 -1.26
N ILE A 36 10.72 5.39 -2.31
CA ILE A 36 10.16 4.48 -3.31
C ILE A 36 11.26 3.64 -3.96
N SER A 37 12.38 4.27 -4.36
CA SER A 37 13.49 3.56 -5.01
C SER A 37 14.04 2.46 -4.11
N ILE A 38 14.38 2.79 -2.85
CA ILE A 38 14.93 1.82 -1.89
C ILE A 38 13.92 0.71 -1.59
N PHE A 39 12.64 1.07 -1.45
CA PHE A 39 11.58 0.10 -1.20
C PHE A 39 11.40 -0.87 -2.37
N CYS A 40 11.43 -0.38 -3.62
CA CYS A 40 11.36 -1.22 -4.81
C CYS A 40 12.59 -2.13 -4.95
N ASP A 41 13.79 -1.61 -4.72
CA ASP A 41 15.03 -2.40 -4.76
C ASP A 41 14.98 -3.59 -3.80
N LYS A 42 14.29 -3.42 -2.66
CA LYS A 42 14.16 -4.45 -1.63
C LYS A 42 13.08 -5.49 -1.94
N TYR A 43 11.90 -5.06 -2.42
CA TYR A 43 10.71 -5.92 -2.45
C TYR A 43 10.20 -6.26 -3.86
N GLN A 44 10.59 -5.53 -4.91
CA GLN A 44 10.03 -5.75 -6.25
C GLN A 44 10.24 -7.18 -6.76
N SER A 45 11.38 -7.81 -6.43
CA SER A 45 11.68 -9.20 -6.85
C SER A 45 10.76 -10.26 -6.24
N GLU A 46 9.97 -9.93 -5.22
CA GLU A 46 9.00 -10.86 -4.61
C GLU A 46 7.72 -11.01 -5.44
N PHE A 47 7.49 -10.13 -6.42
CA PHE A 47 6.25 -10.05 -7.20
C PHE A 47 6.47 -10.34 -8.68
N SER A 48 5.38 -10.69 -9.36
CA SER A 48 5.34 -10.91 -10.81
C SER A 48 4.59 -9.77 -11.48
N GLU A 49 5.16 -9.20 -12.54
CA GLU A 49 4.64 -8.05 -13.30
C GLU A 49 3.29 -8.31 -14.03
N LYS A 50 2.74 -9.53 -13.93
CA LYS A 50 1.44 -9.89 -14.54
C LYS A 50 0.31 -10.07 -13.51
N GLY A 51 0.49 -9.56 -12.30
CA GLY A 51 -0.49 -9.66 -11.22
C GLY A 51 -1.56 -8.57 -11.23
N VAL A 52 -2.55 -8.74 -10.37
CA VAL A 52 -3.51 -7.69 -9.99
C VAL A 52 -3.20 -7.23 -8.58
N LEU A 53 -3.22 -5.92 -8.35
CA LEU A 53 -3.17 -5.33 -7.02
C LEU A 53 -4.55 -4.80 -6.66
N ILE A 54 -4.99 -5.11 -5.45
CA ILE A 54 -6.16 -4.51 -4.82
C ILE A 54 -5.66 -3.81 -3.57
N SER A 55 -5.84 -2.49 -3.45
CA SER A 55 -5.36 -1.73 -2.29
C SER A 55 -6.52 -1.07 -1.56
N LEU A 56 -6.54 -1.18 -0.22
CA LEU A 56 -7.42 -0.37 0.61
C LEU A 56 -6.79 1.01 0.81
N LEU A 57 -7.52 2.06 0.45
CA LEU A 57 -7.09 3.44 0.65
C LEU A 57 -7.52 3.94 2.04
N GLY A 58 -6.55 4.42 2.81
CA GLY A 58 -6.76 5.12 4.07
C GLY A 58 -6.57 6.62 3.94
N PHE A 59 -6.17 7.28 5.03
CA PHE A 59 -5.89 8.72 5.02
C PHE A 59 -4.59 9.11 4.33
N SER A 60 -3.64 8.18 4.25
CA SER A 60 -2.28 8.39 3.76
C SER A 60 -2.07 7.53 2.52
N PRO A 61 -1.76 8.11 1.35
CA PRO A 61 -1.55 7.34 0.12
C PRO A 61 -0.17 6.67 0.04
N GLU A 62 0.82 7.10 0.84
CA GLU A 62 2.21 6.67 0.73
C GLU A 62 2.38 5.16 0.81
N PRO A 63 1.76 4.44 1.76
CA PRO A 63 1.93 3.00 1.84
C PRO A 63 1.35 2.26 0.62
N LEU A 64 0.19 2.72 0.12
CA LEU A 64 -0.42 2.18 -1.09
C LEU A 64 0.50 2.41 -2.31
N ILE A 65 1.07 3.61 -2.41
CA ILE A 65 2.02 3.94 -3.48
C ILE A 65 3.23 3.01 -3.39
N LEU A 66 3.83 2.83 -2.21
CA LEU A 66 4.97 1.94 -2.01
C LEU A 66 4.65 0.50 -2.45
N THR A 67 3.50 -0.04 -2.05
CA THR A 67 3.07 -1.37 -2.49
C THR A 67 2.88 -1.44 -4.00
N ALA A 68 2.18 -0.48 -4.60
CA ALA A 68 1.94 -0.46 -6.04
C ALA A 68 3.23 -0.35 -6.86
N ARG A 69 4.19 0.47 -6.42
CA ARG A 69 5.51 0.62 -7.06
C ARG A 69 6.35 -0.66 -6.97
N ALA A 70 6.28 -1.38 -5.86
CA ALA A 70 6.98 -2.66 -5.69
C ALA A 70 6.29 -3.80 -6.46
N VAL A 71 4.96 -3.86 -6.46
CA VAL A 71 4.20 -4.93 -7.10
C VAL A 71 4.20 -4.81 -8.63
N LYS A 72 4.18 -3.57 -9.16
CA LYS A 72 4.03 -3.27 -10.60
C LYS A 72 2.90 -4.09 -11.25
N PRO A 73 1.66 -3.94 -10.76
CA PRO A 73 0.55 -4.75 -11.21
C PRO A 73 0.16 -4.41 -12.66
N MET A 74 -0.37 -5.41 -13.38
CA MET A 74 -1.01 -5.19 -14.68
C MET A 74 -2.33 -4.41 -14.53
N HIS A 75 -3.05 -4.64 -13.44
CA HIS A 75 -4.25 -3.89 -13.08
C HIS A 75 -4.25 -3.56 -11.59
N HIS A 76 -4.58 -2.32 -11.25
CA HIS A 76 -4.67 -1.86 -9.87
C HIS A 76 -6.10 -1.41 -9.57
N PHE A 77 -6.70 -1.96 -8.52
CA PHE A 77 -7.97 -1.50 -7.96
C PHE A 77 -7.69 -0.81 -6.62
N ILE A 78 -8.26 0.38 -6.42
CA ILE A 78 -8.15 1.13 -5.17
C ILE A 78 -9.54 1.23 -4.54
N LEU A 79 -9.69 0.67 -3.33
CA LEU A 79 -10.94 0.62 -2.60
C LEU A 79 -10.96 1.71 -1.53
N THR A 80 -12.00 2.55 -1.53
CA THR A 80 -12.16 3.63 -0.54
C THR A 80 -13.62 3.81 -0.16
N THR A 81 -13.89 4.35 1.03
CA THR A 81 -15.24 4.80 1.42
C THR A 81 -15.53 6.26 1.08
N GLU A 82 -14.49 7.01 0.73
CA GLU A 82 -14.59 8.44 0.44
C GLU A 82 -13.60 8.85 -0.66
N ILE A 83 -14.02 9.77 -1.52
CA ILE A 83 -13.15 10.38 -2.53
C ILE A 83 -12.53 11.62 -1.93
N ARG A 84 -11.21 11.71 -1.96
CA ARG A 84 -10.44 12.92 -1.63
C ARG A 84 -9.53 13.25 -2.80
N GLU A 85 -9.91 14.25 -3.59
CA GLU A 85 -9.24 14.59 -4.85
C GLU A 85 -7.74 14.83 -4.66
N ASP A 86 -7.34 15.53 -3.59
CA ASP A 86 -5.94 15.79 -3.23
C ASP A 86 -5.11 14.50 -3.06
N ILE A 87 -5.73 13.44 -2.52
CA ILE A 87 -5.09 12.14 -2.37
C ILE A 87 -5.03 11.38 -3.69
N ILE A 88 -6.12 11.39 -4.44
CA ILE A 88 -6.20 10.71 -5.73
C ILE A 88 -5.18 11.31 -6.71
N ASP A 89 -5.08 12.63 -6.77
CA ASP A 89 -4.06 13.34 -7.55
C ASP A 89 -2.65 12.97 -7.10
N ARG A 90 -2.43 12.89 -5.79
CA ARG A 90 -1.13 12.46 -5.24
C ARG A 90 -0.82 11.02 -5.66
N ILE A 91 -1.77 10.10 -5.66
CA ILE A 91 -1.57 8.73 -6.14
C ILE A 91 -1.20 8.74 -7.64
N HIS A 92 -1.95 9.47 -8.48
CA HIS A 92 -1.65 9.59 -9.91
C HIS A 92 -0.23 10.11 -10.18
N ASN A 93 0.26 11.06 -9.37
CA ASN A 93 1.60 11.62 -9.55
C ASN A 93 2.74 10.62 -9.29
N TYR A 94 2.50 9.53 -8.55
CA TYR A 94 3.54 8.54 -8.24
C TYR A 94 3.37 7.20 -8.93
N LEU A 95 2.19 6.87 -9.46
CA LEU A 95 2.00 5.58 -10.14
C LEU A 95 2.33 5.69 -11.63
N ASP A 96 3.04 4.68 -12.16
CA ASP A 96 3.36 4.61 -13.60
C ASP A 96 2.16 4.10 -14.44
N THR A 97 1.14 3.53 -13.77
CA THR A 97 -0.02 2.89 -14.39
C THR A 97 -1.32 3.42 -13.78
N ASP A 98 -2.37 3.47 -14.60
CA ASP A 98 -3.72 3.81 -14.13
C ASP A 98 -4.27 2.77 -13.14
N PHE A 99 -5.23 3.21 -12.34
CA PHE A 99 -5.98 2.40 -11.39
C PHE A 99 -7.49 2.60 -11.56
N GLU A 100 -8.27 1.58 -11.19
CA GLU A 100 -9.72 1.67 -11.07
C GLU A 100 -10.09 2.01 -9.62
N LEU A 101 -10.75 3.16 -9.42
CA LEU A 101 -11.27 3.54 -8.11
C LEU A 101 -12.61 2.84 -7.85
N VAL A 102 -12.70 2.12 -6.73
CA VAL A 102 -13.90 1.43 -6.27
C VAL A 102 -14.38 2.09 -4.98
N ILE A 103 -15.52 2.77 -5.07
CA ILE A 103 -16.12 3.47 -3.94
C ILE A 103 -17.09 2.52 -3.23
N ILE A 104 -16.95 2.42 -1.91
CA ILE A 104 -17.71 1.50 -1.07
C ILE A 104 -18.63 2.29 -0.16
N ASP A 105 -19.91 1.96 -0.20
CA ASP A 105 -20.96 2.68 0.53
C ASP A 105 -20.77 2.62 2.06
N SER A 106 -20.20 1.53 2.57
CA SER A 106 -19.99 1.31 4.00
C SER A 106 -18.78 0.41 4.30
N PRO A 107 -18.09 0.61 5.44
CA PRO A 107 -16.93 -0.19 5.83
C PRO A 107 -17.31 -1.51 6.54
N ASP A 108 -18.52 -2.03 6.32
CA ASP A 108 -18.99 -3.29 6.90
C ASP A 108 -18.62 -4.50 6.03
N PHE A 109 -18.71 -5.68 6.64
CA PHE A 109 -18.31 -6.93 6.00
C PHE A 109 -19.03 -7.18 4.68
N GLN A 110 -20.34 -6.97 4.61
CA GLN A 110 -21.13 -7.31 3.44
C GLN A 110 -20.77 -6.42 2.25
N SER A 111 -20.63 -5.11 2.47
CA SER A 111 -20.25 -4.15 1.43
C SER A 111 -18.83 -4.39 0.91
N ILE A 112 -17.88 -4.67 1.79
CA ILE A 112 -16.48 -4.98 1.42
C ILE A 112 -16.41 -6.29 0.63
N TYR A 113 -17.05 -7.35 1.13
CA TYR A 113 -17.02 -8.66 0.50
C TYR A 113 -17.70 -8.65 -0.87
N LYS A 114 -18.81 -7.91 -1.00
CA LYS A 114 -19.49 -7.70 -2.29
C LYS A 114 -18.58 -6.98 -3.29
N SER A 115 -17.98 -5.86 -2.89
CA SER A 115 -17.12 -5.05 -3.77
C SER A 115 -15.89 -5.84 -4.25
N LEU A 116 -15.24 -6.59 -3.35
CA LEU A 116 -14.12 -7.46 -3.71
C LEU A 116 -14.54 -8.59 -4.66
N LYS A 117 -15.76 -9.14 -4.50
CA LYS A 117 -16.31 -10.15 -5.40
C LYS A 117 -16.59 -9.59 -6.80
N GLU A 118 -17.07 -8.35 -6.89
CA GLU A 118 -17.28 -7.64 -8.15
C GLU A 118 -15.95 -7.41 -8.89
N ILE A 119 -14.90 -7.03 -8.16
CA ILE A 119 -13.54 -6.94 -8.73
C ILE A 119 -13.08 -8.31 -9.22
N LEU A 120 -13.27 -9.38 -8.43
CA LEU A 120 -12.85 -10.73 -8.81
C LEU A 120 -13.49 -11.19 -10.13
N TYR A 121 -14.72 -10.80 -10.44
CA TYR A 121 -15.33 -11.11 -11.76
C TYR A 121 -14.64 -10.43 -12.95
N LYS A 122 -13.88 -9.36 -12.73
CA LYS A 122 -13.06 -8.68 -13.74
C LYS A 122 -11.65 -9.26 -13.85
N VAL A 123 -11.20 -10.02 -12.85
CA VAL A 123 -9.83 -10.52 -12.74
C VAL A 123 -9.70 -11.91 -13.38
N ASN A 124 -8.85 -12.01 -14.39
CA ASN A 124 -8.59 -13.26 -15.13
C ASN A 124 -7.30 -13.98 -14.70
N THR A 125 -6.81 -13.73 -13.49
CA THR A 125 -5.56 -14.33 -12.96
C THR A 125 -5.72 -14.72 -11.50
N THR A 126 -4.98 -15.73 -11.06
CA THR A 126 -4.87 -16.11 -9.64
C THR A 126 -3.75 -15.34 -8.93
N ASN A 127 -2.90 -14.62 -9.66
CA ASN A 127 -1.83 -13.80 -9.08
C ASN A 127 -2.41 -12.46 -8.62
N VAL A 128 -3.09 -12.47 -7.47
CA VAL A 128 -3.72 -11.29 -6.88
C VAL A 128 -3.05 -10.98 -5.55
N THR A 129 -2.59 -9.73 -5.41
CA THR A 129 -2.08 -9.18 -4.15
C THR A 129 -3.11 -8.21 -3.58
N LEU A 130 -3.41 -8.35 -2.30
CA LEU A 130 -4.27 -7.48 -1.53
C LEU A 130 -3.42 -6.69 -0.54
N ASP A 131 -3.39 -5.36 -0.68
CA ASP A 131 -2.78 -4.43 0.26
C ASP A 131 -3.83 -3.96 1.27
N ILE A 132 -3.65 -4.38 2.52
CA ILE A 132 -4.55 -4.06 3.63
C ILE A 132 -4.00 -2.96 4.55
N THR A 133 -3.01 -2.17 4.09
CA THR A 133 -2.38 -1.13 4.91
C THR A 133 -3.34 0.01 5.27
N GLY A 134 -4.13 0.44 4.30
CA GLY A 134 -5.09 1.51 4.46
C GLY A 134 -6.49 1.04 4.87
N GLY A 135 -7.36 2.02 5.09
CA GLY A 135 -8.76 1.80 5.43
C GLY A 135 -9.04 1.61 6.92
N LYS A 136 -10.34 1.49 7.25
CA LYS A 136 -10.80 1.24 8.63
C LYS A 136 -10.50 -0.20 9.03
N LYS A 137 -10.31 -0.47 10.33
CA LYS A 137 -10.03 -1.82 10.86
C LYS A 137 -11.05 -2.88 10.41
N SER A 138 -12.33 -2.51 10.30
CA SER A 138 -13.38 -3.42 9.82
C SER A 138 -13.21 -3.78 8.34
N MET A 139 -12.74 -2.82 7.51
CA MET A 139 -12.41 -3.06 6.10
C MET A 139 -11.22 -4.00 5.99
N VAL A 140 -10.15 -3.71 6.73
CA VAL A 140 -8.94 -4.53 6.80
C VAL A 140 -9.27 -5.97 7.17
N ALA A 141 -10.06 -6.18 8.23
CA ALA A 141 -10.47 -7.52 8.66
C ALA A 141 -11.31 -8.25 7.60
N SER A 142 -12.31 -7.56 7.02
CA SER A 142 -13.20 -8.15 6.01
C SER A 142 -12.44 -8.51 4.73
N ALA A 143 -11.53 -7.64 4.29
CA ALA A 143 -10.70 -7.83 3.11
C ALA A 143 -9.70 -8.97 3.34
N ALA A 144 -9.08 -9.07 4.52
CA ALA A 144 -8.16 -10.17 4.83
C ALA A 144 -8.88 -11.54 4.82
N ILE A 145 -10.10 -11.63 5.37
CA ILE A 145 -10.92 -12.84 5.29
C ILE A 145 -11.20 -13.20 3.82
N PHE A 146 -11.63 -12.22 3.01
CA PHE A 146 -11.85 -12.43 1.58
C PHE A 146 -10.56 -12.90 0.87
N GLY A 147 -9.43 -12.24 1.13
CA GLY A 147 -8.14 -12.61 0.56
C GLY A 147 -7.77 -14.05 0.88
N LYS A 148 -8.01 -14.51 2.11
CA LYS A 148 -7.79 -15.92 2.48
C LYS A 148 -8.73 -16.85 1.70
N ASP A 149 -10.02 -16.55 1.68
CA ASP A 149 -11.06 -17.38 1.05
C ASP A 149 -10.82 -17.56 -0.47
N TYR A 150 -10.33 -16.51 -1.13
CA TYR A 150 -10.09 -16.48 -2.58
C TYR A 150 -8.61 -16.59 -2.95
N ARG A 151 -7.75 -17.01 -2.01
CA ARG A 151 -6.32 -17.28 -2.23
C ARG A 151 -5.53 -16.09 -2.78
N PHE A 152 -5.77 -14.88 -2.27
CA PHE A 152 -4.95 -13.72 -2.56
C PHE A 152 -3.73 -13.70 -1.64
N ARG A 153 -2.60 -13.20 -2.14
CA ARG A 153 -1.49 -12.80 -1.26
C ARG A 153 -1.91 -11.56 -0.50
N ILE A 154 -1.75 -11.53 0.81
CA ILE A 154 -2.12 -10.39 1.65
C ILE A 154 -0.85 -9.71 2.14
N THR A 155 -0.78 -8.41 1.91
CA THR A 155 0.39 -7.57 2.23
C THR A 155 0.00 -6.37 3.07
N TYR A 156 0.95 -5.88 3.85
CA TYR A 156 0.82 -4.73 4.74
C TYR A 156 2.16 -4.00 4.80
N VAL A 157 2.15 -2.67 4.66
CA VAL A 157 3.34 -1.84 4.84
C VAL A 157 3.39 -1.38 6.29
N ASP A 158 4.44 -1.82 6.98
CA ASP A 158 4.81 -1.43 8.34
C ASP A 158 6.00 -0.46 8.31
N PHE A 159 6.53 -0.10 9.47
CA PHE A 159 7.77 0.66 9.61
C PHE A 159 8.60 0.17 10.80
N GLU A 160 9.92 0.24 10.70
CA GLU A 160 10.82 -0.11 11.81
C GLU A 160 10.97 1.03 12.82
N GLU A 161 10.91 2.27 12.34
CA GLU A 161 11.21 3.45 13.14
C GLU A 161 10.08 4.49 13.07
N TYR A 162 9.78 5.10 14.22
CA TYR A 162 8.71 6.07 14.36
C TYR A 162 9.20 7.33 15.05
N ILE A 163 9.05 8.47 14.38
CA ILE A 163 9.39 9.78 14.91
C ILE A 163 8.19 10.30 15.71
N LYS A 164 8.24 10.15 17.03
CA LYS A 164 7.13 10.48 17.94
C LYS A 164 6.73 11.95 17.87
N GLU A 165 7.71 12.84 17.73
CA GLU A 165 7.52 14.29 17.71
C GLU A 165 6.74 14.72 16.46
N LEU A 166 7.02 14.08 15.32
CA LEU A 166 6.35 14.34 14.05
C LEU A 166 5.09 13.48 13.85
N ARG A 167 4.88 12.48 14.72
CA ARG A 167 3.85 11.45 14.60
C ARG A 167 3.85 10.74 13.25
N LYS A 168 5.04 10.48 12.70
CA LYS A 168 5.24 9.88 11.38
C LYS A 168 6.28 8.76 11.45
N PRO A 169 6.19 7.74 10.58
CA PRO A 169 7.30 6.81 10.38
C PRO A 169 8.54 7.56 9.92
N LEU A 170 9.73 7.06 10.26
CA LEU A 170 10.97 7.56 9.69
C LEU A 170 10.98 7.20 8.19
N PRO A 171 11.10 8.17 7.27
CA PRO A 171 11.17 7.88 5.84
C PRO A 171 12.33 6.93 5.55
N GLY A 172 12.05 5.84 4.84
CA GLY A 172 13.00 4.77 4.54
C GLY A 172 12.99 3.58 5.47
N SER A 173 12.26 3.66 6.59
CA SER A 173 12.10 2.54 7.53
C SER A 173 10.93 1.63 7.18
N GLU A 174 10.22 1.91 6.07
CA GLU A 174 9.05 1.15 5.65
C GLU A 174 9.40 -0.30 5.27
N ILE A 175 8.54 -1.22 5.68
CA ILE A 175 8.67 -2.65 5.40
C ILE A 175 7.41 -3.20 4.77
N LEU A 176 7.54 -3.83 3.61
CA LEU A 176 6.48 -4.68 3.07
C LEU A 176 6.47 -6.02 3.81
N LYS A 177 5.37 -6.32 4.49
CA LYS A 177 5.13 -7.62 5.12
C LYS A 177 4.10 -8.39 4.31
N THR A 178 4.45 -9.62 3.95
CA THR A 178 3.45 -10.60 3.50
C THR A 178 2.82 -11.23 4.74
N VAL A 179 1.58 -10.86 5.02
CA VAL A 179 0.79 -11.38 6.16
C VAL A 179 0.30 -12.79 5.89
N TYR A 180 0.03 -13.09 4.62
CA TYR A 180 -0.43 -14.39 4.18
C TYR A 180 -0.07 -14.60 2.71
N ASN A 181 0.55 -15.74 2.41
CA ASN A 181 0.86 -16.21 1.08
C ASN A 181 0.07 -17.50 0.81
N PRO A 182 -0.84 -17.51 -0.19
CA PRO A 182 -1.70 -18.66 -0.46
C PRO A 182 -0.94 -19.94 -0.83
N ASP A 183 0.32 -19.83 -1.25
CA ASP A 183 1.14 -20.98 -1.65
C ASP A 183 2.05 -21.49 -0.53
N LEU A 184 2.17 -20.75 0.58
CA LEU A 184 3.00 -21.11 1.73
C LEU A 184 2.20 -21.34 3.01
N ASP A 185 1.14 -20.57 3.23
CA ASP A 185 0.49 -20.46 4.54
C ASP A 185 -0.88 -21.16 4.63
N GLN A 186 -1.30 -21.86 3.56
CA GLN A 186 -2.54 -22.65 3.57
C GLN A 186 -2.32 -23.97 4.30
N PRO A 187 -2.98 -24.20 5.46
CA PRO A 187 -2.81 -25.43 6.23
C PRO A 187 -3.15 -26.68 5.44
N GLU A 188 -4.12 -26.59 4.53
CA GLU A 188 -4.66 -27.71 3.75
C GLU A 188 -3.67 -28.23 2.69
N ILE A 189 -2.69 -27.42 2.26
CA ILE A 189 -1.64 -27.86 1.32
C ILE A 189 -0.77 -28.97 1.95
N PHE A 190 -0.67 -29.00 3.28
CA PHE A 190 0.21 -29.90 4.02
C PHE A 190 -0.54 -31.04 4.73
N LEU A 191 -1.86 -31.09 4.63
CA LEU A 191 -2.66 -32.22 5.11
C LEU A 191 -2.56 -33.36 4.09
N LYS A 192 -1.68 -34.32 4.36
CA LYS A 192 -1.59 -35.60 3.65
C LYS A 192 -2.70 -36.56 4.08
#